data_AF-A0A6J4UTK6-F1
#
_entry.id   AF-A0A6J4UTK6-F1
#
_cell.length_a   1.000
_cell.length_b   1.000
_cell.length_c   1.000
_cell.angle_alpha   90.00
_cell.angle_beta   90.00
_cell.angle_gamma   90.00
#
_symmetry.space_group_name_H-M   'P 1'
#
loop_
_entity.id
_entity.type
_entity.pdbx_description
1 polymer ?
#
loop_
_entity_poly.entity_id
_entity_poly.type
_entity_poly.pdbx_seq_one_letter_code
_entity_poly.pdbx_strand_id
1 'polypeptide(L)'
;MATRGTTDDHRFVQVHSAGDLLEQFFVSAIVAVLGIRIYLAATGYPQIGGGDLHIAHMLWGGLLMLVALVLALTFLGRRVRSAVAVIGGLGFGTFIDELGKFITADNDYFYQPVWVILYLLFVGLFFAFTALSRRRHPTGAPALATALDLAQDGVLHGLRQQDRRAILRLLEDSGPDLPLAQALRRTVPEMRSTDECSPGIVDRVQARLSRWYEVLVGNRGFRGLLLLVWIGITVAALIELTDEIVRDPRFTATSPSLSVMDGLQGAAVLISTALAAIGLISLAHSRLVAFGWFRWAILVSLVLGQPFAFYENEIFATGGLLIDLVCLAVFDYALSLERARRQTTGQVGRDERPGFFTLAGGSLLRRRSGRRHGGKPGAPV
;
A
#
# COMPACT_ATOMS: atom_id res chain seq x y z
N MET A 1 31.73 8.45 -30.27
CA MET A 1 30.67 7.50 -29.87
C MET A 1 30.63 7.53 -28.35
N ALA A 2 29.68 8.30 -27.80
CA ALA A 2 29.68 8.71 -26.41
C ALA A 2 29.30 7.54 -25.48
N THR A 3 30.18 7.25 -24.53
CA THR A 3 29.90 6.42 -23.37
C THR A 3 28.84 7.11 -22.52
N ARG A 4 27.61 6.58 -22.52
CA ARG A 4 26.60 6.93 -21.51
C ARG A 4 27.13 6.44 -20.17
N GLY A 5 27.80 7.32 -19.44
CA GLY A 5 28.04 7.15 -18.03
C GLY A 5 26.69 7.04 -17.34
N THR A 6 26.38 5.86 -16.83
CA THR A 6 25.39 5.69 -15.78
C THR A 6 25.92 6.48 -14.59
N THR A 7 25.40 7.69 -14.41
CA THR A 7 25.50 8.40 -13.13
C THR A 7 24.78 7.55 -12.10
N ASP A 8 25.49 6.61 -11.48
CA ASP A 8 25.03 5.95 -10.27
C ASP A 8 24.92 7.04 -9.21
N ASP A 9 23.70 7.50 -8.97
CA ASP A 9 23.42 8.55 -7.99
C ASP A 9 23.56 7.92 -6.59
N HIS A 10 24.80 7.84 -6.11
CA HIS A 10 25.17 7.32 -4.78
C HIS A 10 24.60 8.16 -3.62
N ARG A 11 23.83 9.22 -3.90
CA ARG A 11 23.38 10.20 -2.90
C ARG A 11 22.28 9.67 -1.97
N PHE A 12 21.48 8.69 -2.40
CA PHE A 12 20.37 8.17 -1.61
C PHE A 12 20.25 6.64 -1.71
N VAL A 13 20.79 5.93 -0.71
CA VAL A 13 20.58 4.48 -0.54
C VAL A 13 19.31 4.26 0.28
N GLN A 14 18.33 3.58 -0.30
CA GLN A 14 17.08 3.28 0.37
C GLN A 14 17.29 2.20 1.44
N VAL A 15 16.76 2.42 2.64
CA VAL A 15 16.72 1.42 3.71
C VAL A 15 15.93 0.19 3.25
N HIS A 16 16.43 -1.01 3.52
CA HIS A 16 15.79 -2.26 3.07
C HIS A 16 14.31 -2.40 3.50
N SER A 17 13.97 -1.85 4.66
CA SER A 17 12.65 -1.88 5.28
C SER A 17 11.81 -0.61 5.03
N ALA A 18 12.21 0.26 4.09
CA ALA A 18 11.53 1.53 3.84
C ALA A 18 10.03 1.36 3.54
N GLY A 19 9.65 0.33 2.79
CA GLY A 19 8.23 0.03 2.52
C GLY A 19 7.43 -0.22 3.79
N ASP A 20 7.89 -1.15 4.63
CA ASP A 20 7.25 -1.49 5.91
C ASP A 20 7.14 -0.26 6.84
N LEU A 21 8.18 0.59 6.86
CA LEU A 21 8.20 1.80 7.70
C LEU A 21 7.23 2.86 7.20
N LEU A 22 7.19 3.12 5.89
CA LEU A 22 6.24 4.07 5.30
C LEU A 22 4.79 3.60 5.45
N GLU A 23 4.54 2.30 5.35
CA GLU A 23 3.24 1.69 5.62
C GLU A 23 2.82 1.87 7.08
N GLN A 24 3.71 1.57 8.04
CA GLN A 24 3.45 1.77 9.47
C GLN A 24 3.14 3.24 9.80
N PHE A 25 3.91 4.17 9.21
CA PHE A 25 3.65 5.61 9.34
C PHE A 25 2.27 5.98 8.78
N PHE A 26 1.96 5.53 7.57
CA PHE A 26 0.70 5.86 6.91
C PHE A 26 -0.52 5.31 7.66
N VAL A 27 -0.47 4.04 8.07
CA VAL A 27 -1.56 3.39 8.83
C VAL A 27 -1.75 4.06 10.19
N SER A 28 -0.67 4.37 10.90
CA SER A 28 -0.78 5.06 12.20
C SER A 28 -1.34 6.48 12.06
N ALA A 29 -1.02 7.21 10.99
CA ALA A 29 -1.63 8.50 10.69
C ALA A 29 -3.14 8.40 10.46
N ILE A 30 -3.59 7.43 9.66
CA ILE A 30 -5.03 7.18 9.43
C ILE A 30 -5.74 6.81 10.74
N VAL A 31 -5.14 5.91 11.52
CA VAL A 31 -5.70 5.47 12.81
C VAL A 31 -5.83 6.66 13.78
N ALA A 32 -4.85 7.57 13.81
CA ALA A 32 -4.93 8.77 14.64
C ALA A 32 -6.09 9.68 14.20
N VAL A 33 -6.20 10.01 12.91
CA VAL A 33 -7.30 10.85 12.39
C VAL A 33 -8.66 10.24 12.70
N LEU A 34 -8.87 8.96 12.34
CA LEU A 34 -10.13 8.27 12.59
C LEU A 34 -10.43 8.14 14.09
N GLY A 35 -9.42 7.81 14.89
CA GLY A 35 -9.56 7.68 16.34
C GLY A 35 -10.00 8.98 17.00
N ILE A 36 -9.39 10.10 16.63
CA ILE A 36 -9.76 11.44 17.13
C ILE A 36 -11.19 11.78 16.71
N ARG A 37 -11.54 11.58 15.44
CA ARG A 37 -12.89 11.90 14.95
C ARG A 37 -13.98 11.04 15.58
N ILE A 38 -13.74 9.74 15.74
CA ILE A 38 -14.67 8.85 16.46
C ILE A 38 -14.83 9.31 17.91
N TYR A 39 -13.73 9.66 18.58
CA TYR A 39 -13.77 10.18 19.94
C TYR A 39 -14.57 11.49 20.02
N LEU A 40 -14.33 12.45 19.13
CA LEU A 40 -15.04 13.73 19.09
C LEU A 40 -16.53 13.53 18.79
N ALA A 41 -16.88 12.67 17.83
CA ALA A 41 -18.27 12.35 17.51
C ALA A 41 -18.99 11.70 18.70
N ALA A 42 -18.31 10.78 19.42
CA ALA A 42 -18.88 10.10 20.58
C ALA A 42 -19.04 11.02 21.80
N THR A 43 -18.20 12.06 21.93
CA THR A 43 -18.20 12.98 23.06
C THR A 43 -18.95 14.30 22.78
N GLY A 44 -19.49 14.48 21.56
CA GLY A 44 -20.24 15.67 21.18
C GLY A 44 -19.38 16.91 20.94
N TYR A 45 -18.17 16.73 20.43
CA TYR A 45 -17.19 17.81 20.17
C TYR A 45 -16.87 18.67 21.41
N PRO A 46 -16.39 18.06 22.51
CA PRO A 46 -16.02 18.81 23.71
C PRO A 46 -14.85 19.74 23.38
N GLN A 47 -15.03 21.02 23.67
CA GLN A 47 -13.94 21.99 23.57
C GLN A 47 -12.93 21.73 24.69
N ILE A 48 -11.73 21.26 24.32
CA ILE A 48 -10.59 21.19 25.24
C ILE A 48 -9.84 22.53 25.15
N GLY A 49 -10.14 23.40 26.11
CA GLY A 49 -9.69 24.80 26.17
C GLY A 49 -10.80 25.67 26.73
N GLY A 50 -10.52 26.46 27.77
CA GLY A 50 -11.49 27.38 28.38
C GLY A 50 -11.16 28.82 28.00
N GLY A 51 -12.17 29.61 27.59
CA GLY A 51 -12.00 31.01 27.22
C GLY A 51 -11.20 31.19 25.92
N ASP A 52 -10.30 32.18 25.88
CA ASP A 52 -9.46 32.52 24.71
C ASP A 52 -8.31 31.52 24.42
N LEU A 53 -8.13 30.47 25.24
CA LEU A 53 -7.02 29.52 25.12
C LEU A 53 -7.49 28.14 24.66
N HIS A 54 -7.53 27.93 23.34
CA HIS A 54 -7.65 26.61 22.75
C HIS A 54 -6.28 25.95 22.59
N ILE A 55 -6.00 24.89 23.35
CA ILE A 55 -4.83 24.03 23.11
C ILE A 55 -5.21 23.09 21.97
N ALA A 56 -4.83 23.42 20.75
CA ALA A 56 -5.06 22.58 19.59
C ALA A 56 -4.34 21.24 19.75
N HIS A 57 -5.01 20.13 19.41
CA HIS A 57 -4.37 18.81 19.37
C HIS A 57 -3.20 18.76 18.37
N MET A 58 -3.16 19.72 17.44
CA MET A 58 -2.02 20.05 16.60
C MET A 58 -0.70 20.16 17.39
N LEU A 59 -0.69 20.73 18.60
CA LEU A 59 0.50 20.82 19.44
C LEU A 59 1.01 19.44 19.86
N TRP A 60 0.09 18.55 20.27
CA TRP A 60 0.41 17.17 20.60
C TRP A 60 0.89 16.39 19.37
N GLY A 61 0.28 16.64 18.21
CA GLY A 61 0.74 16.10 16.94
C GLY A 61 2.17 16.52 16.61
N GLY A 62 2.48 17.81 16.74
CA GLY A 62 3.83 18.37 16.60
C GLY A 62 4.83 17.78 17.60
N LEU A 63 4.44 17.61 18.86
CA LEU A 63 5.27 17.01 19.90
C LEU A 63 5.60 15.54 19.60
N LEU A 64 4.61 14.74 19.17
CA LEU A 64 4.84 13.35 18.76
C LEU A 64 5.79 13.26 17.57
N MET A 65 5.64 14.14 16.56
CA MET A 65 6.58 14.22 15.44
C MET A 65 7.98 14.63 15.90
N LEU A 66 8.11 15.57 16.85
CA LEU A 66 9.39 15.94 17.45
C LEU A 66 10.03 14.74 18.17
N VAL A 67 9.26 13.99 18.97
CA VAL A 67 9.74 12.77 19.63
C VAL A 67 10.23 11.75 18.59
N ALA A 68 9.49 11.55 17.50
CA ALA A 68 9.90 10.67 16.42
C ALA A 68 11.22 11.14 15.77
N LEU A 69 11.40 12.44 15.56
CA LEU A 69 12.65 13.00 15.05
C LEU A 69 13.81 12.78 16.02
N VAL A 70 13.62 13.03 17.32
CA VAL A 70 14.65 12.79 18.35
C VAL A 70 15.04 11.31 18.39
N LEU A 71 14.07 10.40 18.33
CA LEU A 71 14.35 8.96 18.28
C LEU A 71 15.15 8.58 17.03
N ALA A 72 14.81 9.14 15.87
CA ALA A 72 15.50 8.89 14.61
C ALA A 72 16.95 9.40 14.60
N LEU A 73 17.22 10.51 15.28
CA LEU A 73 18.55 11.12 15.37
C LEU A 73 19.44 10.50 16.46
N THR A 74 18.83 9.94 17.51
CA THR A 74 19.57 9.47 18.70
C THR A 74 19.91 7.99 18.65
N PHE A 75 19.00 7.17 18.12
CA PHE A 75 19.12 5.72 18.23
C PHE A 75 19.20 5.03 16.87
N LEU A 76 19.93 3.93 16.86
CA LEU A 76 20.13 3.10 15.69
C LEU A 76 19.42 1.75 15.86
N GLY A 77 18.79 1.27 14.80
CA GLY A 77 18.25 -0.08 14.73
C GLY A 77 16.80 -0.19 14.26
N ARG A 78 16.43 -1.36 13.75
CA ARG A 78 15.09 -1.64 13.18
C ARG A 78 13.93 -1.36 14.13
N ARG A 79 14.05 -1.68 15.42
CA ARG A 79 12.97 -1.47 16.40
C ARG A 79 12.67 0.01 16.61
N VAL A 80 13.72 0.83 16.73
CA VAL A 80 13.58 2.28 16.85
C VAL A 80 13.01 2.86 15.58
N ARG A 81 13.49 2.45 14.39
CA ARG A 81 12.90 2.90 13.11
C ARG A 81 11.40 2.62 13.02
N SER A 82 10.95 1.45 13.48
CA SER A 82 9.52 1.12 13.57
C SER A 82 8.78 2.02 14.56
N ALA A 83 9.35 2.27 15.75
CA ALA A 83 8.77 3.22 16.70
C ALA A 83 8.69 4.64 16.14
N VAL A 84 9.72 5.10 15.42
CA VAL A 84 9.75 6.39 14.71
C VAL A 84 8.62 6.47 13.68
N ALA A 85 8.43 5.42 12.87
CA ALA A 85 7.34 5.38 11.90
C ALA A 85 5.97 5.47 12.58
N VAL A 86 5.73 4.70 13.63
CA VAL A 86 4.45 4.69 14.35
C VAL A 86 4.20 6.01 15.08
N ILE A 87 5.15 6.50 15.87
CA ILE A 87 5.01 7.74 16.65
C ILE A 87 4.91 8.94 15.70
N GLY A 88 5.74 8.97 14.65
CA GLY A 88 5.70 10.01 13.64
C GLY A 88 4.38 10.04 12.88
N GLY A 89 3.84 8.88 12.53
CA GLY A 89 2.54 8.78 11.86
C GLY A 89 1.39 9.17 12.76
N LEU A 90 1.35 8.71 14.02
CA LEU A 90 0.38 9.18 15.02
C LEU A 90 0.44 10.70 15.20
N GLY A 91 1.66 11.27 15.28
CA GLY A 91 1.87 12.71 15.39
C GLY A 91 1.38 13.47 14.17
N PHE A 92 1.72 12.99 12.97
CA PHE A 92 1.28 13.58 11.72
C PHE A 92 -0.25 13.53 11.57
N GLY A 93 -0.88 12.39 11.85
CA GLY A 93 -2.33 12.24 11.79
C GLY A 93 -3.05 13.16 12.78
N THR A 94 -2.57 13.23 14.03
CA THR A 94 -3.10 14.15 15.06
C THR A 94 -2.95 15.62 14.65
N PHE A 95 -1.82 15.97 14.01
CA PHE A 95 -1.56 17.31 13.54
C PHE A 95 -2.49 17.72 12.40
N ILE A 96 -2.68 16.83 11.43
CA ILE A 96 -3.48 17.07 10.23
C ILE A 96 -4.99 17.04 10.50
N ASP A 97 -5.47 16.35 11.53
CA ASP A 97 -6.90 16.34 11.86
C ASP A 97 -7.46 17.74 12.17
N GLU A 98 -6.66 18.60 12.80
CA GLU A 98 -7.01 19.98 13.14
C GLU A 98 -6.81 20.96 11.98
N LEU A 99 -6.37 20.51 10.80
CA LEU A 99 -6.08 21.38 9.66
C LEU A 99 -7.29 22.23 9.27
N GLY A 100 -8.51 21.71 9.44
CA GLY A 100 -9.74 22.44 9.13
C GLY A 100 -9.92 23.74 9.92
N LYS A 101 -9.56 23.73 11.21
CA LYS A 101 -9.64 24.92 12.06
C LYS A 101 -8.66 26.01 11.68
N PHE A 102 -7.68 25.76 10.82
CA PHE A 102 -6.64 26.77 10.51
C PHE A 102 -6.61 27.14 9.03
N ILE A 103 -7.54 26.61 8.22
CA ILE A 103 -7.69 26.97 6.82
C ILE A 103 -8.56 28.24 6.66
N THR A 104 -9.58 28.42 7.51
CA THR A 104 -10.46 29.59 7.48
C THR A 104 -10.02 30.65 8.49
N ALA A 105 -10.23 31.93 8.17
CA ALA A 105 -9.87 33.05 9.05
C ALA A 105 -10.62 33.01 10.40
N ASP A 106 -11.75 32.31 10.41
CA ASP A 106 -12.73 32.17 11.47
C ASP A 106 -12.61 30.82 12.21
N ASN A 107 -11.60 30.02 11.88
CA ASN A 107 -11.28 28.73 12.50
C ASN A 107 -12.42 27.70 12.48
N ASP A 108 -13.20 27.68 11.42
CA ASP A 108 -14.34 26.79 11.22
C ASP A 108 -13.91 25.33 11.00
N TYR A 109 -14.23 24.46 11.97
CA TYR A 109 -13.95 23.03 11.92
C TYR A 109 -14.71 22.30 10.79
N PHE A 110 -15.88 22.82 10.38
CA PHE A 110 -16.78 22.19 9.42
C PHE A 110 -16.65 22.78 8.02
N TYR A 111 -15.56 23.51 7.74
CA TYR A 111 -15.30 24.02 6.41
C TYR A 111 -15.21 22.85 5.40
N GLN A 112 -16.27 22.68 4.60
CA GLN A 112 -16.50 21.52 3.73
C GLN A 112 -15.30 21.14 2.84
N PRO A 113 -14.50 22.07 2.28
CA PRO A 113 -13.29 21.74 1.49
C PRO A 113 -12.18 21.01 2.26
N VAL A 114 -12.18 21.04 3.59
CA VAL A 114 -11.14 20.41 4.42
C VAL A 114 -11.06 18.91 4.15
N TRP A 115 -12.20 18.25 4.01
CA TRP A 115 -12.26 16.81 3.75
C TRP A 115 -11.67 16.43 2.40
N VAL A 116 -11.89 17.28 1.39
CA VAL A 116 -11.29 17.14 0.06
C VAL A 116 -9.77 17.27 0.16
N ILE A 117 -9.28 18.27 0.88
CA ILE A 117 -7.84 18.49 1.09
C ILE A 117 -7.21 17.30 1.83
N LEU A 118 -7.84 16.83 2.92
CA LEU A 118 -7.38 15.68 3.67
C LEU A 118 -7.34 14.42 2.80
N TYR A 119 -8.40 14.16 2.03
CA TYR A 119 -8.46 13.04 1.11
C TYR A 119 -7.33 13.10 0.08
N LEU A 120 -7.18 14.23 -0.61
CA LEU A 120 -6.12 14.43 -1.62
C LEU A 120 -4.72 14.31 -1.01
N LEU A 121 -4.51 14.79 0.22
CA LEU A 121 -3.26 14.64 0.95
C LEU A 121 -2.95 13.16 1.20
N PHE A 122 -3.88 12.39 1.76
CA PHE A 122 -3.66 10.96 2.03
C PHE A 122 -3.49 10.13 0.75
N VAL A 123 -4.25 10.44 -0.31
CA VAL A 123 -4.07 9.79 -1.63
C VAL A 123 -2.71 10.15 -2.23
N GLY A 124 -2.31 11.42 -2.17
CA GLY A 124 -1.01 11.88 -2.62
C GLY A 124 0.14 11.20 -1.86
N LEU A 125 0.04 11.12 -0.54
CA LEU A 125 0.98 10.39 0.32
C LEU A 125 1.02 8.90 -0.02
N PHE A 126 -0.13 8.26 -0.25
CA PHE A 126 -0.19 6.86 -0.66
C PHE A 126 0.59 6.62 -1.96
N PHE A 127 0.40 7.45 -2.98
CA PHE A 127 1.15 7.34 -4.23
C PHE A 127 2.63 7.66 -4.06
N ALA A 128 2.96 8.71 -3.29
CA ALA A 128 4.34 9.08 -3.00
C ALA A 128 5.08 7.95 -2.28
N PHE A 129 4.48 7.38 -1.23
CA PHE A 129 5.04 6.27 -0.47
C PHE A 129 5.12 5.01 -1.31
N THR A 130 4.11 4.71 -2.14
CA THR A 130 4.16 3.57 -3.06
C THR A 130 5.29 3.73 -4.08
N ALA A 131 5.45 4.91 -4.65
CA ALA A 131 6.53 5.21 -5.60
C ALA A 131 7.90 5.10 -4.94
N LEU A 132 8.04 5.62 -3.71
CA LEU A 132 9.26 5.59 -2.94
C LEU A 132 9.59 4.17 -2.45
N SER A 133 8.59 3.36 -2.12
CA SER A 133 8.73 1.97 -1.66
C SER A 133 9.03 0.97 -2.78
N ARG A 134 9.08 1.41 -4.04
CA ARG A 134 9.42 0.53 -5.15
C ARG A 134 10.84 0.02 -4.96
N ARG A 135 10.94 -1.26 -4.60
CA ARG A 135 12.22 -1.96 -4.40
C ARG A 135 13.04 -1.87 -5.69
N ARG A 136 14.10 -1.07 -5.65
CA ARG A 136 15.19 -1.16 -6.61
C ARG A 136 16.14 -2.23 -6.10
N HIS A 137 16.56 -3.15 -6.96
CA HIS A 137 17.64 -4.07 -6.63
C HIS A 137 18.95 -3.28 -6.68
N PRO A 138 19.56 -2.94 -5.54
CA PRO A 138 20.80 -2.20 -5.57
C PRO A 138 21.91 -3.11 -6.11
N THR A 139 22.81 -2.56 -6.91
CA THR A 139 24.01 -3.24 -7.44
C THR A 139 25.24 -2.42 -7.10
N GLY A 140 26.40 -3.05 -6.91
CA GLY A 140 27.64 -2.34 -6.57
C GLY A 140 27.64 -1.74 -5.16
N ALA A 141 28.09 -0.48 -5.02
CA ALA A 141 28.27 0.16 -3.70
C ALA A 141 26.97 0.28 -2.86
N PRO A 142 25.80 0.64 -3.42
CA PRO A 142 24.53 0.61 -2.69
C PRO A 142 24.14 -0.77 -2.15
N ALA A 143 24.52 -1.85 -2.85
CA ALA A 143 24.24 -3.22 -2.40
C ALA A 143 25.05 -3.53 -1.14
N LEU A 144 26.33 -3.17 -1.12
CA LEU A 144 27.20 -3.34 0.04
C LEU A 144 26.74 -2.49 1.23
N ALA A 145 26.35 -1.24 1.00
CA ALA A 145 25.81 -0.37 2.05
C ALA A 145 24.52 -0.95 2.67
N THR A 146 23.63 -1.50 1.84
CA THR A 146 22.41 -2.17 2.30
C THR A 146 22.73 -3.44 3.08
N ALA A 147 23.71 -4.22 2.64
CA ALA A 147 24.17 -5.42 3.33
C ALA A 147 24.77 -5.08 4.71
N LEU A 148 25.51 -3.98 4.81
CA LEU A 148 26.06 -3.46 6.07
C LEU A 148 24.96 -3.02 7.04
N ASP A 149 23.96 -2.26 6.57
CA ASP A 149 22.81 -1.84 7.41
C ASP A 149 22.07 -3.05 7.99
N LEU A 150 21.80 -4.06 7.16
CA LEU A 150 21.17 -5.32 7.60
C LEU A 150 22.04 -6.12 8.56
N ALA A 151 23.36 -6.19 8.32
CA ALA A 151 24.30 -6.87 9.20
C ALA A 151 24.39 -6.17 10.56
N GLN A 152 24.42 -4.84 10.58
CA GLN A 152 24.47 -4.02 11.79
C GLN A 152 23.19 -4.18 12.63
N ASP A 153 22.01 -4.23 12.00
CA ASP A 153 20.77 -4.62 12.67
C ASP A 153 20.84 -6.04 13.26
N GLY A 154 21.47 -6.95 12.51
CA GLY A 154 21.73 -8.33 12.89
C GLY A 154 22.65 -8.50 14.11
N VAL A 155 23.63 -7.62 14.28
CA VAL A 155 24.50 -7.61 15.47
C VAL A 155 23.71 -7.23 16.72
N LEU A 156 22.82 -6.24 16.62
CA LEU A 156 22.05 -5.73 17.75
C LEU A 156 20.95 -6.69 18.21
N HIS A 157 20.28 -7.37 17.27
CA HIS A 157 19.05 -8.13 17.57
C HIS A 157 19.11 -9.60 17.15
N GLY A 158 20.21 -10.04 16.53
CA GLY A 158 20.34 -11.31 15.82
C GLY A 158 19.77 -11.25 14.40
N LEU A 159 20.18 -12.19 13.56
CA LEU A 159 19.77 -12.30 12.16
C LEU A 159 18.64 -13.32 11.95
N ARG A 160 17.56 -12.88 11.30
CA ARG A 160 16.56 -13.81 10.74
C ARG A 160 17.16 -14.58 9.58
N GLN A 161 16.69 -15.82 9.36
CA GLN A 161 17.13 -16.59 8.20
C GLN A 161 16.86 -15.89 6.85
N GLN A 162 15.78 -15.10 6.77
CA GLN A 162 15.47 -14.28 5.59
C GLN A 162 16.47 -13.14 5.40
N ASP A 163 16.79 -12.40 6.47
CA ASP A 163 17.73 -11.28 6.46
C ASP A 163 19.15 -11.79 6.10
N ARG A 164 19.56 -12.95 6.64
CA ARG A 164 20.84 -13.61 6.28
C ARG A 164 20.93 -13.91 4.79
N ARG A 165 19.87 -14.48 4.19
CA ARG A 165 19.83 -14.75 2.74
C ARG A 165 19.85 -13.46 1.91
N ALA A 166 19.17 -12.42 2.37
CA ALA A 166 19.18 -11.12 1.71
C ALA A 166 20.58 -10.50 1.71
N ILE A 167 21.29 -10.54 2.85
CA ILE A 167 22.67 -10.05 2.97
C ILE A 167 23.59 -10.80 1.99
N LEU A 168 23.54 -12.14 1.96
CA LEU A 168 24.41 -12.91 1.07
C LEU A 168 24.18 -12.59 -0.42
N ARG A 169 22.91 -12.43 -0.83
CA ARG A 169 22.57 -12.00 -2.20
C ARG A 169 23.08 -10.59 -2.51
N LEU A 170 22.88 -9.64 -1.60
CA LEU A 170 23.39 -8.28 -1.77
C LEU A 170 24.92 -8.27 -1.89
N LEU A 171 25.61 -9.13 -1.14
CA LEU A 171 27.07 -9.28 -1.23
C LEU A 171 27.50 -9.90 -2.55
N GLU A 172 26.72 -10.78 -3.17
CA GLU A 172 26.95 -11.27 -4.54
C GLU A 172 26.82 -10.12 -5.56
N ASP A 173 25.76 -9.31 -5.43
CA ASP A 173 25.45 -8.18 -6.30
C ASP A 173 26.37 -6.95 -6.11
N SER A 174 27.18 -6.94 -5.04
CA SER A 174 28.13 -5.85 -4.70
C SER A 174 29.41 -5.88 -5.54
N GLY A 175 29.73 -7.03 -6.15
CA GLY A 175 31.00 -7.28 -6.84
C GLY A 175 31.97 -8.17 -6.02
N PRO A 176 32.74 -9.07 -6.67
CA PRO A 176 33.55 -10.08 -6.01
C PRO A 176 34.82 -9.56 -5.29
N ASP A 177 35.31 -8.37 -5.65
CA ASP A 177 36.67 -7.92 -5.31
C ASP A 177 36.73 -6.92 -4.14
N LEU A 178 35.60 -6.61 -3.49
CA LEU A 178 35.57 -5.68 -2.37
C LEU A 178 36.02 -6.39 -1.07
N PRO A 179 37.12 -5.95 -0.41
CA PRO A 179 37.62 -6.61 0.80
C PRO A 179 36.59 -6.67 1.92
N LEU A 180 35.80 -5.61 2.08
CA LEU A 180 34.73 -5.53 3.08
C LEU A 180 33.60 -6.52 2.80
N ALA A 181 33.23 -6.71 1.53
CA ALA A 181 32.23 -7.70 1.14
C ALA A 181 32.69 -9.14 1.47
N GLN A 182 33.98 -9.43 1.26
CA GLN A 182 34.56 -10.72 1.62
C GLN A 182 34.59 -10.95 3.14
N ALA A 183 34.90 -9.92 3.92
CA ALA A 183 34.84 -9.98 5.38
C ALA A 183 33.41 -10.30 5.86
N LEU A 184 32.41 -9.57 5.36
CA LEU A 184 31.00 -9.81 5.68
C LEU A 184 30.54 -11.23 5.30
N ARG A 185 30.94 -11.75 4.12
CA ARG A 185 30.57 -13.13 3.71
C ARG A 185 31.08 -14.18 4.70
N ARG A 186 32.21 -13.94 5.37
CA ARG A 186 32.76 -14.84 6.39
C ARG A 186 32.05 -14.69 7.74
N THR A 187 31.75 -13.46 8.16
CA THR A 187 31.16 -13.18 9.49
C THR A 187 29.66 -13.45 9.55
N VAL A 188 28.91 -13.21 8.47
CA VAL A 188 27.43 -13.30 8.45
C VAL A 188 26.86 -14.69 8.80
N PRO A 189 27.46 -15.81 8.34
CA PRO A 189 27.04 -17.14 8.77
C PRO A 189 27.18 -17.40 10.28
N GLU A 190 28.16 -16.76 10.93
CA GLU A 190 28.49 -16.97 12.35
C GLU A 190 27.64 -16.11 13.29
N MET A 191 27.00 -15.06 12.77
CA MET A 191 26.13 -14.19 13.56
C MET A 191 24.93 -14.95 14.15
N ARG A 192 24.58 -14.61 15.40
CA ARG A 192 23.46 -15.21 16.16
C ARG A 192 22.17 -15.20 15.34
N SER A 193 21.47 -16.33 15.28
CA SER A 193 20.18 -16.46 14.58
C SER A 193 19.02 -16.08 15.50
N THR A 194 18.00 -15.39 14.99
CA THR A 194 16.77 -15.04 15.75
C THR A 194 15.63 -16.03 15.56
N ASP A 195 15.84 -17.15 14.89
CA ASP A 195 14.80 -18.15 14.62
C ASP A 195 14.17 -18.73 15.91
N GLU A 196 14.72 -18.41 17.09
CA GLU A 196 14.22 -18.75 18.43
C GLU A 196 13.19 -17.75 19.02
N CYS A 197 12.99 -16.57 18.42
CA CYS A 197 11.97 -15.62 18.89
C CYS A 197 10.58 -16.03 18.39
N SER A 198 9.70 -16.46 19.32
CA SER A 198 8.31 -16.79 19.02
C SER A 198 7.58 -15.63 18.32
N PRO A 199 6.72 -15.91 17.32
CA PRO A 199 5.97 -14.88 16.61
C PRO A 199 5.13 -14.07 17.59
N GLY A 200 5.21 -12.74 17.47
CA GLY A 200 4.48 -11.81 18.32
C GLY A 200 2.97 -11.97 18.15
N ILE A 201 2.19 -11.34 19.03
CA ILE A 201 0.73 -11.27 18.89
C ILE A 201 0.34 -10.61 17.56
N VAL A 202 1.07 -9.56 17.16
CA VAL A 202 0.88 -8.84 15.89
C VAL A 202 1.12 -9.76 14.69
N ASP A 203 2.21 -10.53 14.67
CA ASP A 203 2.51 -11.47 13.58
C ASP A 203 1.43 -12.54 13.43
N ARG A 204 0.86 -13.01 14.56
CA ARG A 204 -0.24 -13.98 14.56
C ARG A 204 -1.54 -13.40 14.02
N VAL A 205 -1.88 -12.17 14.41
CA VAL A 205 -3.07 -11.47 13.90
C VAL A 205 -2.91 -11.18 12.41
N GLN A 206 -1.76 -10.68 11.97
CA GLN A 206 -1.46 -10.45 10.56
C GLN A 206 -1.55 -11.76 9.77
N ALA A 207 -0.91 -12.84 10.20
CA ALA A 207 -0.99 -14.13 9.53
C ALA A 207 -2.40 -14.72 9.49
N ARG A 208 -3.26 -14.38 10.46
CA ARG A 208 -4.68 -14.79 10.45
C ARG A 208 -5.48 -13.95 9.46
N LEU A 209 -5.29 -12.63 9.46
CA LEU A 209 -5.93 -11.71 8.52
C LEU A 209 -5.53 -12.02 7.08
N SER A 210 -4.24 -12.24 6.79
CA SER A 210 -3.75 -12.59 5.45
C SER A 210 -4.36 -13.90 4.95
N ARG A 211 -4.45 -14.94 5.80
CA ARG A 211 -5.10 -16.20 5.42
C ARG A 211 -6.59 -16.04 5.17
N TRP A 212 -7.28 -15.26 6.02
CA TRP A 212 -8.70 -15.01 5.85
C TRP A 212 -8.98 -14.21 4.58
N TYR A 213 -8.15 -13.21 4.29
CA TYR A 213 -8.14 -12.44 3.06
C TYR A 213 -7.91 -13.35 1.83
N GLU A 214 -6.91 -14.23 1.84
CA GLU A 214 -6.65 -15.17 0.73
C GLU A 214 -7.84 -16.10 0.46
N VAL A 215 -8.50 -16.61 1.50
CA VAL A 215 -9.68 -17.46 1.37
C VAL A 215 -10.88 -16.68 0.81
N LEU A 216 -11.13 -15.48 1.32
CA LEU A 216 -12.25 -14.64 0.91
C LEU A 216 -12.09 -14.19 -0.55
N VAL A 217 -10.93 -13.65 -0.91
CA VAL A 217 -10.61 -13.16 -2.26
C VAL A 217 -10.43 -14.31 -3.26
N GLY A 218 -9.99 -15.48 -2.79
CA GLY A 218 -9.89 -16.71 -3.59
C GLY A 218 -11.23 -17.23 -4.10
N ASN A 219 -12.34 -16.93 -3.42
CA ASN A 219 -13.67 -17.38 -3.80
C ASN A 219 -14.18 -16.69 -5.09
N ARG A 220 -14.55 -17.48 -6.11
CA ARG A 220 -15.10 -16.98 -7.38
C ARG A 220 -16.42 -16.22 -7.21
N GLY A 221 -17.29 -16.68 -6.30
CA GLY A 221 -18.58 -16.03 -6.06
C GLY A 221 -18.43 -14.65 -5.44
N PHE A 222 -17.52 -14.52 -4.46
CA PHE A 222 -17.21 -13.25 -3.81
C PHE A 222 -16.69 -12.20 -4.80
N ARG A 223 -15.76 -12.59 -5.70
CA ARG A 223 -15.27 -11.68 -6.75
C ARG A 223 -16.36 -11.24 -7.73
N GLY A 224 -17.26 -12.16 -8.10
CA GLY A 224 -18.40 -11.85 -8.96
C GLY A 224 -19.38 -10.89 -8.29
N LEU A 225 -19.68 -11.11 -7.00
CA LEU A 225 -20.54 -10.24 -6.20
C LEU A 225 -19.94 -8.83 -6.09
N LEU A 226 -18.66 -8.71 -5.75
CA LEU A 226 -17.99 -7.41 -5.66
C LEU A 226 -17.97 -6.66 -6.99
N LEU A 227 -17.68 -7.36 -8.10
CA LEU A 227 -17.75 -6.74 -9.42
C LEU A 227 -19.17 -6.25 -9.74
N LEU A 228 -20.19 -7.03 -9.40
CA LEU A 228 -21.59 -6.65 -9.61
C LEU A 228 -21.99 -5.44 -8.75
N VAL A 229 -21.62 -5.44 -7.46
CA VAL A 229 -21.86 -4.30 -6.55
C VAL A 229 -21.17 -3.04 -7.07
N TRP A 230 -19.91 -3.17 -7.48
CA TRP A 230 -19.13 -2.04 -7.98
C TRP A 230 -19.69 -1.48 -9.30
N ILE A 231 -20.05 -2.34 -10.25
CA ILE A 231 -20.75 -1.92 -11.49
C ILE A 231 -22.07 -1.23 -11.14
N GLY A 232 -22.82 -1.76 -10.16
CA GLY A 232 -24.06 -1.15 -9.68
C GLY A 232 -23.86 0.27 -9.18
N ILE A 233 -22.81 0.51 -8.38
CA ILE A 233 -22.42 1.84 -7.90
C ILE A 233 -22.03 2.76 -9.06
N THR A 234 -21.23 2.28 -10.03
CA THR A 234 -20.86 3.07 -11.21
C THR A 234 -22.08 3.47 -12.03
N VAL A 235 -23.05 2.55 -12.21
CA VAL A 235 -24.29 2.82 -12.92
C VAL A 235 -25.17 3.80 -12.14
N ALA A 236 -25.27 3.66 -10.82
CA ALA A 236 -26.00 4.60 -9.96
C ALA A 236 -25.42 6.02 -10.07
N ALA A 237 -24.10 6.17 -10.00
CA ALA A 237 -23.43 7.45 -10.18
C ALA A 237 -23.69 8.07 -11.57
N LEU A 238 -23.77 7.24 -12.63
CA LEU A 238 -24.13 7.71 -13.97
C LEU A 238 -25.60 8.17 -14.04
N ILE A 239 -26.51 7.45 -13.37
CA ILE A 239 -27.92 7.83 -13.29
C ILE A 239 -28.07 9.15 -12.55
N GLU A 240 -27.41 9.32 -11.39
CA GLU A 240 -27.40 10.56 -10.62
C GLU A 240 -26.90 11.74 -11.47
N LEU A 241 -25.78 11.56 -12.18
CA LEU A 241 -25.27 12.58 -13.11
C LEU A 241 -26.30 12.93 -14.20
N THR A 242 -27.00 11.93 -14.74
CA THR A 242 -27.99 12.14 -15.80
C THR A 242 -29.24 12.85 -15.25
N ASP A 243 -29.68 12.48 -14.05
CA ASP A 243 -30.83 13.07 -13.38
C ASP A 243 -30.58 14.54 -13.04
N GLU A 244 -29.38 14.88 -12.57
CA GLU A 244 -28.95 16.26 -12.33
C GLU A 244 -29.01 17.10 -13.61
N ILE A 245 -28.45 16.59 -14.71
CA ILE A 245 -28.46 17.26 -16.02
C ILE A 245 -29.89 17.46 -16.55
N VAL A 246 -30.77 16.46 -16.39
CA VAL A 246 -32.15 16.49 -16.92
C VAL A 246 -33.05 17.41 -16.07
N ARG A 247 -32.84 17.46 -14.76
CA ARG A 247 -33.65 18.26 -13.84
C ARG A 247 -33.20 19.71 -13.73
N ASP A 248 -31.97 20.04 -14.12
CA ASP A 248 -31.50 21.42 -14.08
C ASP A 248 -32.16 22.26 -15.20
N PRO A 249 -33.08 23.20 -14.86
CA PRO A 249 -33.74 24.06 -15.85
C PRO A 249 -32.76 25.05 -16.52
N ARG A 250 -31.53 25.19 -16.02
CA ARG A 250 -30.46 26.01 -16.62
C ARG A 250 -29.70 25.25 -17.71
N PHE A 251 -29.81 23.92 -17.74
CA PHE A 251 -29.18 23.09 -18.74
C PHE A 251 -29.99 23.09 -20.04
N THR A 252 -29.89 24.19 -20.79
CA THR A 252 -30.46 24.30 -22.14
C THR A 252 -29.37 24.06 -23.17
N ALA A 253 -29.67 23.42 -24.30
CA ALA A 253 -28.71 23.13 -25.38
C ALA A 253 -27.97 24.38 -25.92
N THR A 254 -28.47 25.58 -25.61
CA THR A 254 -27.97 26.88 -26.05
C THR A 254 -27.13 27.63 -25.00
N SER A 255 -27.15 27.23 -23.73
CA SER A 255 -26.34 27.86 -22.67
C SER A 255 -26.02 26.88 -21.54
N PRO A 256 -25.00 26.02 -21.68
CA PRO A 256 -24.58 25.12 -20.62
C PRO A 256 -23.84 25.93 -19.55
N SER A 257 -24.57 26.56 -18.62
CA SER A 257 -23.97 27.20 -17.44
C SER A 257 -23.64 26.14 -16.39
N LEU A 258 -22.73 25.21 -16.72
CA LEU A 258 -22.17 24.29 -15.74
C LEU A 258 -21.17 25.04 -14.89
N SER A 259 -21.20 24.82 -13.57
CA SER A 259 -20.07 25.23 -12.76
C SER A 259 -18.84 24.40 -13.17
N VAL A 260 -17.64 24.96 -12.97
CA VAL A 260 -16.39 24.22 -13.22
C VAL A 260 -16.34 22.94 -12.38
N MET A 261 -16.94 22.95 -11.19
CA MET A 261 -16.99 21.78 -10.29
C MET A 261 -17.83 20.65 -10.89
N ASP A 262 -19.05 20.94 -11.33
CA ASP A 262 -19.98 19.95 -11.89
C ASP A 262 -19.41 19.35 -13.18
N GLY A 263 -18.77 20.18 -14.01
CA GLY A 263 -18.09 19.72 -15.22
C GLY A 263 -16.93 18.77 -14.93
N LEU A 264 -16.13 19.03 -13.90
CA LEU A 264 -15.01 18.16 -13.51
C LEU A 264 -15.51 16.84 -12.90
N GLN A 265 -16.53 16.89 -12.06
CA GLN A 265 -17.16 15.70 -11.47
C GLN A 265 -17.79 14.82 -12.56
N GLY A 266 -18.58 15.42 -13.46
CA GLY A 266 -19.18 14.70 -14.58
C GLY A 266 -18.12 14.06 -15.48
N ALA A 267 -17.03 14.77 -15.79
CA ALA A 267 -15.92 14.21 -16.55
C ALA A 267 -15.26 13.01 -15.83
N ALA A 268 -15.05 13.10 -14.51
CA ALA A 268 -14.47 12.00 -13.72
C ALA A 268 -15.36 10.74 -13.76
N VAL A 269 -16.67 10.89 -13.56
CA VAL A 269 -17.65 9.80 -13.64
C VAL A 269 -17.68 9.18 -15.03
N LEU A 270 -17.70 10.00 -16.09
CA LEU A 270 -17.70 9.54 -17.47
C LEU A 270 -16.44 8.74 -17.82
N ILE A 271 -15.25 9.24 -17.45
CA ILE A 271 -13.98 8.55 -17.70
C ILE A 271 -13.96 7.20 -16.94
N SER A 272 -14.32 7.19 -15.66
CA SER A 272 -14.34 5.95 -14.87
C SER A 272 -15.32 4.93 -15.46
N THR A 273 -16.52 5.37 -15.85
CA THR A 273 -17.56 4.52 -16.47
C THR A 273 -17.11 3.98 -17.82
N ALA A 274 -16.47 4.80 -18.66
CA ALA A 274 -15.94 4.35 -19.95
C ALA A 274 -14.87 3.27 -19.76
N LEU A 275 -13.96 3.44 -18.79
CA LEU A 275 -12.95 2.44 -18.46
C LEU A 275 -13.59 1.14 -17.94
N ALA A 276 -14.63 1.24 -17.11
CA ALA A 276 -15.40 0.09 -16.63
C ALA A 276 -16.09 -0.66 -17.77
N ALA A 277 -16.70 0.06 -18.72
CA ALA A 277 -17.33 -0.52 -19.90
C ALA A 277 -16.32 -1.25 -20.80
N ILE A 278 -15.14 -0.65 -21.03
CA ILE A 278 -14.04 -1.32 -21.74
C ILE A 278 -13.62 -2.60 -21.01
N GLY A 279 -13.54 -2.56 -19.68
CA GLY A 279 -13.27 -3.75 -18.85
C GLY A 279 -14.32 -4.85 -19.03
N LEU A 280 -15.60 -4.48 -19.05
CA LEU A 280 -16.72 -5.42 -19.24
C LEU A 280 -16.70 -6.06 -20.64
N ILE A 281 -16.48 -5.28 -21.69
CA ILE A 281 -16.33 -5.77 -23.08
C ILE A 281 -15.10 -6.68 -23.20
N SER A 282 -14.00 -6.30 -22.54
CA SER A 282 -12.76 -7.09 -22.54
C SER A 282 -12.91 -8.43 -21.83
N LEU A 283 -13.93 -8.62 -20.99
CA LEU A 283 -14.16 -9.86 -20.24
C LEU A 283 -14.43 -11.06 -21.16
N ALA A 284 -15.03 -10.80 -22.34
CA ALA A 284 -15.27 -11.81 -23.37
C ALA A 284 -13.98 -12.35 -24.01
N HIS A 285 -12.92 -11.54 -24.06
CA HIS A 285 -11.67 -11.87 -24.76
C HIS A 285 -10.53 -12.26 -23.81
N SER A 286 -10.37 -11.54 -22.71
CA SER A 286 -9.23 -11.72 -21.80
C SER A 286 -9.54 -11.17 -20.41
N ARG A 287 -9.67 -12.08 -19.44
CA ARG A 287 -9.85 -11.73 -18.02
C ARG A 287 -8.74 -10.83 -17.48
N LEU A 288 -7.50 -11.05 -17.93
CA LEU A 288 -6.36 -10.25 -17.51
C LEU A 288 -6.49 -8.80 -17.97
N VAL A 289 -6.96 -8.56 -19.20
CA VAL A 289 -7.16 -7.21 -19.74
C VAL A 289 -8.36 -6.55 -19.06
N ALA A 290 -9.45 -7.30 -18.87
CA ALA A 290 -10.64 -6.83 -18.16
C ALA A 290 -10.33 -6.33 -16.75
N PHE A 291 -9.65 -7.15 -15.92
CA PHE A 291 -9.27 -6.72 -14.57
C PHE A 291 -8.31 -5.53 -14.57
N GLY A 292 -7.47 -5.40 -15.61
CA GLY A 292 -6.60 -4.24 -15.79
C GLY A 292 -7.40 -2.94 -15.96
N TRP A 293 -8.43 -2.97 -16.79
CA TRP A 293 -9.33 -1.83 -17.02
C TRP A 293 -10.21 -1.53 -15.81
N PHE A 294 -10.76 -2.53 -15.12
CA PHE A 294 -11.49 -2.32 -13.86
C PHE A 294 -10.61 -1.66 -12.80
N ARG A 295 -9.36 -2.10 -12.66
CA ARG A 295 -8.38 -1.47 -11.78
C ARG A 295 -8.16 0.00 -12.13
N TRP A 296 -8.03 0.33 -13.42
CA TRP A 296 -7.89 1.73 -13.85
C TRP A 296 -9.15 2.55 -13.59
N ALA A 297 -10.33 1.98 -13.83
CA ALA A 297 -11.60 2.64 -13.58
C ALA A 297 -11.78 3.01 -12.09
N ILE A 298 -11.43 2.10 -11.18
CA ILE A 298 -11.42 2.35 -9.73
C ILE A 298 -10.38 3.41 -9.36
N LEU A 299 -9.17 3.33 -9.90
CA LEU A 299 -8.14 4.33 -9.62
C LEU A 299 -8.57 5.72 -10.08
N VAL A 300 -9.23 5.83 -11.22
CA VAL A 300 -9.80 7.11 -11.69
C VAL A 300 -10.92 7.56 -10.77
N SER A 301 -11.80 6.66 -10.33
CA SER A 301 -12.87 6.98 -9.37
C SER A 301 -12.28 7.49 -8.05
N LEU A 302 -11.31 6.80 -7.47
CA LEU A 302 -10.60 7.22 -6.26
C LEU A 302 -9.91 8.58 -6.44
N VAL A 303 -9.15 8.79 -7.51
CA VAL A 303 -8.33 10.01 -7.63
C VAL A 303 -9.17 11.22 -8.05
N LEU A 304 -10.13 11.02 -8.97
CA LEU A 304 -10.87 12.12 -9.58
C LEU A 304 -12.30 12.21 -9.07
N GLY A 305 -13.03 11.11 -8.84
CA GLY A 305 -14.44 11.16 -8.42
C GLY A 305 -14.62 11.33 -6.91
N GLN A 306 -13.86 10.57 -6.13
CA GLN A 306 -13.98 10.50 -4.67
C GLN A 306 -13.78 11.85 -3.95
N PRO A 307 -12.90 12.77 -4.40
CA PRO A 307 -12.82 14.11 -3.81
C PRO A 307 -14.14 14.87 -3.86
N PHE A 308 -14.90 14.76 -4.96
CA PHE A 308 -16.22 15.39 -5.10
C PHE A 308 -17.26 14.69 -4.21
N ALA A 309 -17.21 13.36 -4.11
CA ALA A 309 -18.08 12.62 -3.18
C ALA A 309 -17.86 13.07 -1.72
N PHE A 310 -16.60 13.29 -1.31
CA PHE A 310 -16.28 13.83 0.03
C PHE A 310 -16.70 15.28 0.20
N TYR A 311 -16.72 16.06 -0.88
CA TYR A 311 -17.28 17.40 -0.86
C TYR A 311 -18.79 17.37 -0.60
N GLU A 312 -19.53 16.49 -1.27
CA GLU A 312 -21.00 16.43 -1.14
C GLU A 312 -21.48 15.75 0.14
N ASN A 313 -20.96 14.56 0.46
CA ASN A 313 -21.43 13.75 1.59
C ASN A 313 -20.34 12.81 2.12
N GLU A 314 -19.76 13.17 3.27
CA GLU A 314 -18.69 12.42 3.91
C GLU A 314 -19.02 10.96 4.23
N ILE A 315 -20.25 10.68 4.69
CA ILE A 315 -20.68 9.34 5.11
C ILE A 315 -20.76 8.42 3.88
N PHE A 316 -21.44 8.91 2.83
CA PHE A 316 -21.58 8.16 1.59
C PHE A 316 -20.21 7.97 0.91
N ALA A 317 -19.40 9.02 0.88
CA ALA A 317 -18.04 8.97 0.36
C ALA A 317 -17.20 7.92 1.10
N THR A 318 -17.25 7.89 2.43
CA THR A 318 -16.50 6.90 3.22
C THR A 318 -16.91 5.47 2.86
N GLY A 319 -18.22 5.23 2.68
CA GLY A 319 -18.73 3.94 2.21
C GLY A 319 -18.22 3.57 0.81
N GLY A 320 -18.30 4.51 -0.14
CA GLY A 320 -17.78 4.34 -1.51
C GLY A 320 -16.29 4.02 -1.53
N LEU A 321 -15.49 4.77 -0.76
CA LEU A 321 -14.05 4.56 -0.61
C LEU A 321 -13.73 3.14 -0.12
N LEU A 322 -14.44 2.66 0.91
CA LEU A 322 -14.22 1.31 1.43
C LEU A 322 -14.50 0.25 0.37
N ILE A 323 -15.57 0.40 -0.40
CA ILE A 323 -15.93 -0.52 -1.48
C ILE A 323 -14.87 -0.48 -2.59
N ASP A 324 -14.43 0.72 -3.00
CA ASP A 324 -13.39 0.88 -4.01
C ASP A 324 -12.06 0.26 -3.59
N LEU A 325 -11.63 0.44 -2.34
CA LEU A 325 -10.41 -0.17 -1.81
C LEU A 325 -10.49 -1.70 -1.77
N VAL A 326 -11.63 -2.26 -1.34
CA VAL A 326 -11.86 -3.71 -1.35
C VAL A 326 -11.85 -4.24 -2.79
N CYS A 327 -12.51 -3.55 -3.72
CA CYS A 327 -12.53 -3.93 -5.13
C CYS A 327 -11.13 -3.86 -5.75
N LEU A 328 -10.35 -2.81 -5.45
CA LEU A 328 -8.99 -2.64 -5.90
C LEU A 328 -8.10 -3.80 -5.44
N ALA A 329 -8.15 -4.12 -4.14
CA ALA A 329 -7.37 -5.22 -3.55
C ALA A 329 -7.73 -6.58 -4.19
N VAL A 330 -9.02 -6.81 -4.42
CA VAL A 330 -9.54 -8.03 -5.04
C VAL A 330 -9.14 -8.13 -6.51
N PHE A 331 -9.21 -7.05 -7.28
CA PHE A 331 -8.80 -7.05 -8.70
C PHE A 331 -7.29 -7.15 -8.86
N ASP A 332 -6.50 -6.55 -7.99
CA ASP A 332 -5.04 -6.73 -7.98
C ASP A 332 -4.67 -8.18 -7.65
N TYR A 333 -5.37 -8.82 -6.71
CA TYR A 333 -5.22 -10.25 -6.47
C TYR A 333 -5.64 -11.08 -7.68
N ALA A 334 -6.79 -10.78 -8.30
CA ALA A 334 -7.27 -11.50 -9.49
C ALA A 334 -6.28 -11.37 -10.67
N LEU A 335 -5.71 -10.18 -10.86
CA LEU A 335 -4.66 -9.90 -11.85
C LEU A 335 -3.40 -10.72 -11.57
N SER A 336 -2.93 -10.75 -10.33
CA SER A 336 -1.72 -11.51 -9.96
C SER A 336 -1.92 -13.01 -10.17
N LEU A 337 -3.08 -13.54 -9.81
CA LEU A 337 -3.45 -14.94 -10.04
C LEU A 337 -3.51 -15.29 -11.53
N GLU A 338 -4.12 -14.44 -12.35
CA GLU A 338 -4.24 -14.68 -13.79
C GLU A 338 -2.89 -14.56 -14.51
N ARG A 339 -2.02 -13.63 -14.07
CA ARG A 339 -0.62 -13.54 -14.54
C ARG A 339 0.15 -14.82 -14.21
N ALA A 340 0.04 -15.32 -12.98
CA ALA A 340 0.71 -16.55 -12.56
C ALA A 340 0.23 -17.77 -13.39
N ARG A 341 -1.07 -17.88 -13.66
CA ARG A 341 -1.63 -18.94 -14.52
C ARG A 341 -1.08 -18.88 -15.94
N ARG A 342 -1.03 -17.69 -16.55
CA ARG A 342 -0.46 -17.53 -17.90
C ARG A 342 1.02 -17.87 -17.96
N GLN A 343 1.79 -17.55 -16.92
CA GLN A 343 3.20 -17.96 -16.85
C GLN A 343 3.35 -19.49 -16.79
N THR A 344 2.52 -20.18 -16.01
CA THR A 344 2.54 -21.65 -15.96
C THR A 344 2.08 -22.32 -17.26
N THR A 345 1.04 -21.81 -17.92
CA THR A 345 0.57 -22.35 -19.21
C THR A 345 1.54 -22.01 -20.35
N GLY A 346 2.17 -20.83 -20.30
CA GLY A 346 3.21 -20.42 -21.23
C GLY A 346 4.54 -21.18 -21.06
N GLN A 347 4.85 -21.67 -19.85
CA GLN A 347 5.99 -22.56 -19.62
C GLN A 347 5.77 -23.98 -20.17
N VAL A 348 4.55 -24.52 -20.10
CA VAL A 348 4.23 -25.85 -20.65
C VAL A 348 4.30 -25.89 -22.19
N GLY A 349 4.12 -24.74 -22.86
CA GLY A 349 4.30 -24.62 -24.32
C GLY A 349 5.73 -24.25 -24.75
N ARG A 350 6.69 -24.15 -23.82
CA ARG A 350 8.02 -23.59 -24.08
C ARG A 350 9.13 -24.38 -23.38
N ASP A 351 9.00 -25.70 -23.34
CA ASP A 351 10.11 -26.62 -23.02
C ASP A 351 11.06 -26.80 -24.23
N GLU A 352 11.40 -25.68 -24.87
CA GLU A 352 12.67 -25.50 -25.56
C GLU A 352 13.32 -24.19 -25.06
N ARG A 353 14.25 -24.39 -24.11
CA ARG A 353 15.32 -23.50 -23.60
C ARG A 353 14.95 -22.37 -22.62
N PRO A 354 15.74 -22.20 -21.53
CA PRO A 354 15.35 -21.38 -20.38
C PRO A 354 15.74 -19.90 -20.55
N GLY A 355 14.83 -19.01 -20.17
CA GLY A 355 15.04 -17.57 -20.13
C GLY A 355 14.26 -16.90 -18.99
N PHE A 356 14.96 -16.73 -17.87
CA PHE A 356 14.92 -15.62 -16.89
C PHE A 356 13.65 -14.74 -16.79
N PHE A 357 12.89 -14.86 -15.69
CA PHE A 357 12.53 -13.78 -14.75
C PHE A 357 11.59 -14.34 -13.67
N THR A 358 12.08 -14.38 -12.43
CA THR A 358 11.31 -14.73 -11.23
C THR A 358 11.38 -13.53 -10.30
N LEU A 359 10.24 -12.90 -10.01
CA LEU A 359 10.10 -12.05 -8.83
C LEU A 359 9.24 -12.82 -7.82
N ALA A 360 9.90 -13.20 -6.73
CA ALA A 360 9.43 -14.12 -5.72
C ALA A 360 8.47 -13.45 -4.72
N GLY A 361 7.49 -14.24 -4.24
CA GLY A 361 6.66 -13.87 -3.10
C GLY A 361 5.51 -14.83 -2.82
N GLY A 362 5.72 -16.14 -2.92
CA GLY A 362 4.71 -17.15 -2.57
C GLY A 362 5.36 -18.47 -2.23
N SER A 363 5.54 -18.73 -0.93
CA SER A 363 6.02 -20.01 -0.42
C SER A 363 4.95 -21.09 -0.62
N LEU A 364 4.97 -21.76 -1.77
CA LEU A 364 4.22 -22.99 -1.98
C LEU A 364 4.95 -24.15 -1.29
N LEU A 365 4.45 -24.51 -0.12
CA LEU A 365 4.72 -25.77 0.58
C LEU A 365 4.34 -26.95 -0.34
N ARG A 366 5.30 -27.46 -1.10
CA ARG A 366 5.17 -28.72 -1.84
C ARG A 366 5.47 -29.87 -0.87
N ARG A 367 4.43 -30.38 -0.20
CA ARG A 367 4.50 -31.60 0.60
C ARG A 367 4.63 -32.80 -0.35
N ARG A 368 5.88 -33.25 -0.59
CA ARG A 368 6.16 -34.47 -1.35
C ARG A 368 5.89 -35.68 -0.44
N SER A 369 4.74 -36.32 -0.61
CA SER A 369 4.43 -37.62 -0.02
C SER A 369 5.40 -38.67 -0.59
N GLY A 370 6.40 -39.06 0.20
CA GLY A 370 7.27 -40.18 -0.09
C GLY A 370 6.50 -41.49 0.04
N ARG A 371 6.21 -42.15 -1.09
CA ARG A 371 5.85 -43.57 -1.14
C ARG A 371 7.06 -44.37 -0.63
N ARG A 372 6.94 -44.98 0.57
CA ARG A 372 7.82 -46.07 1.00
C ARG A 372 7.48 -47.30 0.15
N HIS A 373 8.39 -47.71 -0.74
CA HIS A 373 8.42 -49.10 -1.22
C HIS A 373 9.10 -49.94 -0.13
N GLY A 374 8.34 -50.88 0.44
CA GLY A 374 8.84 -51.85 1.40
C GLY A 374 9.78 -52.85 0.71
N GLY A 375 11.03 -52.88 1.15
CA GLY A 375 11.93 -54.01 0.94
C GLY A 375 11.54 -55.16 1.87
N LYS A 376 11.39 -56.37 1.31
CA LYS A 376 11.30 -57.63 2.05
C LYS A 376 12.57 -57.84 2.89
N PRO A 377 12.49 -58.28 4.15
CA PRO A 377 13.59 -58.98 4.79
C PRO A 377 13.53 -60.46 4.44
N GLY A 378 14.66 -61.00 3.98
CA GLY A 378 14.89 -62.43 3.83
C GLY A 378 15.00 -63.11 5.20
N ALA A 379 14.42 -64.30 5.29
CA ALA A 379 14.68 -65.25 6.36
C ALA A 379 16.12 -65.79 6.24
N PRO A 380 16.72 -66.16 7.37
CA PRO A 380 17.27 -67.51 7.41
C PRO A 380 16.92 -68.26 8.72
N VAL A 381 16.73 -69.57 8.53
CA VAL A 381 16.63 -70.69 9.46
C VAL A 381 15.31 -70.87 10.21
#